data_AF-A0A562BYD5-F1
#
_entry.id   AF-A0A562BYD5-F1
#
_cell.length_a   1.000
_cell.length_b   1.000
_cell.length_c   1.000
_cell.angle_alpha   90.00
_cell.angle_beta   90.00
_cell.angle_gamma   90.00
#
_symmetry.space_group_name_H-M   'P 1'
#
loop_
_entity.id
_entity.type
_entity.pdbx_description
1 polymer ?
#
loop_
_entity_poly.entity_id
_entity_poly.type
_entity_poly.pdbx_seq_one_letter_code
_entity_poly.pdbx_strand_id
1 'polypeptide(L)' 'MPYDAAEPYRITRKLPVRDNLPEYRIRSANESHERVVSEDGIEPVHASPMTENVTLRERIFGHGQRTKT' A
#
# COMPACT_ATOMS: atom_id res chain seq x y z
N MET A 1 -21.12 -19.91 9.28
CA MET A 1 -20.95 -18.48 9.60
C MET A 1 -19.91 -17.94 8.63
N PRO A 2 -20.25 -17.13 7.61
CA PRO A 2 -19.21 -16.38 6.92
C PRO A 2 -18.57 -15.45 7.96
N TYR A 3 -17.27 -15.60 8.21
CA TYR A 3 -16.51 -14.62 8.96
C TYR A 3 -16.66 -13.31 8.18
N ASP A 4 -17.26 -12.31 8.82
CA ASP A 4 -17.33 -10.94 8.33
C ASP A 4 -15.97 -10.61 7.72
N ALA A 5 -15.93 -10.39 6.42
CA ALA A 5 -14.71 -9.99 5.75
C ALA A 5 -14.33 -8.63 6.36
N ALA A 6 -13.43 -8.67 7.35
CA ALA A 6 -13.07 -7.50 8.14
C ALA A 6 -12.82 -6.35 7.17
N GLU A 7 -13.52 -5.23 7.38
CA GLU A 7 -13.45 -4.11 6.46
C GLU A 7 -11.99 -3.74 6.19
N PRO A 8 -11.61 -3.58 4.91
CA PRO A 8 -10.22 -3.39 4.56
C PRO A 8 -9.71 -2.06 5.15
N TYR A 9 -8.57 -2.14 5.83
CA TYR A 9 -7.89 -0.96 6.35
C TYR A 9 -7.21 -0.20 5.21
N ARG A 10 -7.30 1.14 5.23
CA ARG A 10 -6.64 1.99 4.25
C ARG A 10 -5.36 2.59 4.83
N ILE A 11 -4.23 2.38 4.14
CA ILE A 11 -2.97 3.04 4.47
C ILE A 11 -3.10 4.54 4.14
N THR A 12 -3.01 5.38 5.16
CA THR A 12 -3.06 6.85 5.03
C THR A 12 -1.66 7.47 4.97
N ARG A 13 -0.67 6.83 5.61
CA ARG A 13 0.71 7.32 5.62
C ARG A 13 1.71 6.18 5.78
N LYS A 14 2.87 6.32 5.13
CA LYS A 14 4.06 5.52 5.41
C LYS A 14 4.91 6.23 6.46
N LEU A 15 5.26 5.55 7.54
CA LEU A 15 6.11 6.06 8.60
C LEU A 15 7.58 5.69 8.31
N PRO A 16 8.55 6.42 8.90
CA PRO A 16 9.94 6.02 8.84
C PRO A 16 10.11 4.61 9.42
N VAL A 17 11.00 3.82 8.82
CA VAL A 17 11.31 2.46 9.25
C VAL A 17 11.85 2.49 10.67
N ARG A 18 11.22 1.72 11.56
CA ARG A 18 11.69 1.48 12.93
C ARG A 18 11.94 -0.02 13.04
N ASP A 19 13.08 -0.42 13.62
CA ASP A 19 13.45 -1.83 13.77
C ASP A 19 13.47 -2.62 12.45
N ASN A 20 14.00 -2.02 11.38
CA ASN A 20 14.19 -2.65 10.08
C ASN A 20 12.89 -3.04 9.34
N LEU A 21 11.72 -2.65 9.87
CA LEU A 21 10.42 -2.85 9.23
C LEU A 21 9.72 -1.51 8.95
N PRO A 22 9.13 -1.31 7.76
CA PRO A 22 8.35 -0.12 7.49
C PRO A 22 7.06 -0.15 8.32
N GLU A 23 6.76 0.97 8.95
CA GLU A 23 5.51 1.19 9.67
C GLU A 23 4.51 1.96 8.80
N TYR A 24 3.23 1.70 9.01
CA TYR A 24 2.15 2.29 8.24
C TYR A 24 1.08 2.83 9.19
N ARG A 25 0.57 4.04 8.92
CA ARG A 25 -0.69 4.52 9.50
C ARG A 25 -1.83 3.98 8.66
N ILE A 26 -2.72 3.27 9.31
CA ILE A 26 -3.92 2.70 8.74
C ILE A 26 -5.15 3.32 9.40
N ARG A 27 -6.23 3.46 8.61
CA ARG A 27 -7.53 3.91 9.08
C ARG A 27 -8.60 2.92 8.61
N SER A 28 -9.48 2.52 9.51
CA SER A 28 -10.67 1.73 9.19
C SER A 28 -11.73 2.62 8.52
N ALA A 29 -12.58 2.03 7.67
CA ALA A 29 -13.73 2.75 7.12
C ALA A 29 -14.79 3.05 8.20
N ASN A 30 -15.01 2.09 9.10
CA ASN A 30 -16.01 2.19 10.17
C ASN A 30 -15.48 2.81 11.48
N GLU A 31 -14.17 2.74 11.73
CA GLU A 31 -13.55 3.35 12.91
C GLU A 31 -12.84 4.66 12.53
N SER A 32 -13.15 5.75 13.25
CA SER A 32 -12.55 7.08 12.99
C SER A 32 -11.13 7.24 13.55
N HIS A 33 -10.61 6.24 14.26
CA HIS A 33 -9.26 6.29 14.81
C HIS A 33 -8.23 5.76 13.82
N GLU A 34 -7.05 6.37 13.87
CA GLU A 34 -5.88 5.92 13.14
C GLU A 34 -5.09 4.94 14.01
N ARG A 35 -4.62 3.86 13.40
CA ARG A 35 -3.71 2.89 14.03
C ARG A 35 -2.39 2.88 13.30
N VAL A 36 -1.31 2.58 14.01
CA VAL A 36 0.01 2.34 13.43
C VAL A 36 0.26 0.84 13.48
N VAL A 37 0.70 0.27 12.36
CA VAL A 37 1.02 -1.15 12.24
C VAL A 37 2.25 -1.33 11.36
N SER A 38 3.09 -2.29 11.71
CA SER A 38 4.25 -2.70 10.91
C SER A 38 3.80 -3.46 9.67
N GLU A 39 4.65 -3.52 8.64
CA GLU A 39 4.37 -4.30 7.42
C GLU A 39 3.92 -5.74 7.69
N ASP A 40 4.58 -6.40 8.64
CA ASP A 40 4.31 -7.80 9.05
C ASP A 40 2.88 -8.02 9.55
N GLY A 41 2.24 -6.98 10.11
CA GLY A 41 0.87 -7.04 10.59
C GLY A 41 -0.19 -6.67 9.54
N ILE A 42 0.20 -6.40 8.29
CA ILE A 42 -0.72 -6.00 7.22
C ILE A 42 -0.86 -7.14 6.21
N GLU A 43 -2.04 -7.75 6.20
CA GLU A 43 -2.42 -8.70 5.16
C GLU A 43 -2.89 -7.93 3.91
N PRO A 44 -2.29 -8.17 2.73
CA PRO A 44 -2.76 -7.57 1.49
C PRO A 44 -4.15 -8.11 1.17
N VAL A 45 -5.13 -7.20 1.08
CA VAL A 45 -6.43 -7.54 0.53
C VAL A 45 -6.20 -7.97 -0.91
N HIS A 46 -6.48 -9.23 -1.23
CA HIS A 46 -6.43 -9.74 -2.61
C HIS A 46 -7.48 -8.98 -3.45
N ALA A 47 -7.13 -7.79 -3.91
CA ALA A 47 -7.82 -7.14 -5.00
C ALA A 47 -7.56 -8.02 -6.22
N SER A 48 -8.61 -8.61 -6.79
CA SER A 48 -8.50 -9.27 -8.09
C SER A 48 -7.76 -8.33 -9.04
N PRO A 49 -6.76 -8.82 -9.81
CA PRO A 49 -5.92 -7.96 -10.64
C PRO A 49 -6.74 -7.46 -11.84
N MET A 50 -7.54 -6.42 -11.65
CA MET A 50 -7.98 -5.55 -12.73
C MET A 50 -7.01 -4.36 -12.81
N THR A 51 -5.93 -4.58 -13.55
CA THR A 51 -5.48 -3.66 -14.60
C THR A 51 -4.90 -2.28 -14.21
N GLU A 52 -4.60 -1.95 -12.95
CA GLU A 52 -4.08 -0.59 -12.63
C GLU A 52 -2.57 -0.50 -12.36
N ASN A 53 -1.88 -1.63 -12.17
CA ASN A 53 -0.46 -1.67 -11.78
C ASN A 53 0.53 -1.96 -12.93
N VAL A 54 0.05 -2.19 -14.16
CA VAL A 54 0.90 -2.28 -15.35
C VAL A 54 1.36 -0.88 -15.82
N THR A 55 0.47 0.11 -15.82
CA THR A 55 0.74 1.43 -16.42
C THR A 55 1.61 2.37 -15.56
N LEU A 56 1.71 2.17 -14.24
CA LEU A 56 2.51 3.05 -13.38
C LEU A 56 4.01 2.73 -13.45
N ARG A 57 4.39 1.46 -13.58
CA ARG A 57 5.80 1.04 -13.60
C ARG A 57 6.49 1.40 -14.92
N GLU A 58 5.79 1.26 -16.05
CA GLU A 58 6.32 1.58 -17.38
C GLU A 58 6.53 3.09 -17.58
N ARG A 59 5.74 3.94 -16.92
CA ARG A 59 5.76 5.40 -17.10
C ARG A 59 6.73 6.14 -16.18
N ILE A 60 7.15 5.55 -15.05
CA ILE A 60 8.12 6.19 -14.13
C ILE A 60 9.57 5.79 -14.46
N PHE A 61 9.77 4.62 -15.09
CA PHE A 61 11.11 4.11 -15.44
C PHE A 61 11.41 4.12 -16.95
N GLY A 62 10.45 4.49 -17.80
CA GLY A 62 10.63 4.56 -19.26
C GLY A 62 11.05 5.96 -19.75
N HIS A 63 12.28 6.05 -20.27
CA HIS A 63 12.86 7.12 -21.09
C HIS A 63 13.56 8.31 -20.40
N GLY A 64 14.65 7.98 -19.71
CA GLY A 64 15.82 8.86 -19.58
C GLY A 64 16.88 8.57 -20.64
N GLN A 65 16.60 8.75 -21.93
CA GLN A 65 17.66 8.80 -22.95
C GLN A 65 18.10 10.25 -23.15
N ARG A 66 18.98 10.71 -22.27
CA ARG A 66 19.90 11.81 -22.56
C ARG A 66 21.09 11.22 -23.32
N THR A 67 21.09 11.31 -24.65
CA THR A 67 22.32 11.28 -25.44
C THR A 67 22.42 12.60 -26.18
N LYS A 68 23.27 13.46 -25.61
CA LYS A 68 23.82 14.65 -26.25
C LYS A 68 24.75 14.20 -27.37
N THR A 69 24.53 14.61 -28.62
CA THR A 69 25.55 14.69 -29.66
C THR A 69 25.24 15.88 -30.54
#